data_AF-A0AA39H6I6-F1
#
_entry.id   AF-A0AA39H6I6-F1
#
_cell.length_a   1.000
_cell.length_b   1.000
_cell.length_c   1.000
_cell.angle_alpha   90.00
_cell.angle_beta   90.00
_cell.angle_gamma   90.00
#
_symmetry.space_group_name_H-M   'P 1'
#
loop_
_entity.id
_entity.type
_entity.pdbx_description
1 polymer ?
#
loop_
_entity_poly.entity_id
_entity_poly.type
_entity_poly.pdbx_seq_one_letter_code
_entity_poly.pdbx_strand_id
1 'polypeptide(L)'
;MKMKSTQAIGKLPFENELLHFLESRNSDLLVVLPYWLTSSSKDGSRFSRATFDSLILLIGKYVSEQLRVRGQRPTAGVISKMPFLDLLVHLVHAFCNEGRYTLFQAMVDHLRYPCILTELYSQTLFYMFGRTNNGNVCEVMARVMVERLVIFAPHSWGLVCTFNQMIRDPSFDFWSLQFVSKNPELQKILRVIIHRVIKP
;
A
#
# COMPACT_ATOMS: atom_id res chain seq x y z
N MET A 1 -14.28 18.99 25.58
CA MET A 1 -14.39 19.24 24.12
C MET A 1 -14.74 17.91 23.45
N LYS A 2 -16.02 17.69 23.14
CA LYS A 2 -16.55 16.40 22.67
C LYS A 2 -16.05 16.12 21.25
N MET A 3 -15.40 14.98 21.06
CA MET A 3 -15.03 14.44 19.75
C MET A 3 -16.29 14.28 18.91
N LYS A 4 -16.39 15.06 17.83
CA LYS A 4 -17.45 14.91 16.83
C LYS A 4 -17.23 13.57 16.11
N SER A 5 -18.17 12.66 16.34
CA SER A 5 -18.72 11.70 15.37
C SER A 5 -17.75 11.20 14.30
N THR A 6 -17.17 10.02 14.54
CA THR A 6 -16.82 9.07 13.48
C THR A 6 -18.05 8.90 12.60
N GLN A 7 -18.04 9.53 11.41
CA GLN A 7 -19.05 9.30 10.39
C GLN A 7 -19.17 7.78 10.17
N ALA A 8 -20.41 7.29 10.22
CA ALA A 8 -20.73 5.91 9.91
C ALA A 8 -20.23 5.59 8.51
N ILE A 9 -19.08 4.92 8.43
CA ILE A 9 -18.66 4.20 7.24
C ILE A 9 -19.75 3.15 7.05
N GLY A 10 -20.55 3.27 5.99
CA GLY A 10 -21.58 2.29 5.67
C GLY A 10 -20.97 0.89 5.73
N LYS A 11 -21.66 -0.04 6.42
CA LYS A 11 -21.20 -1.42 6.60
C LYS A 11 -20.74 -1.95 5.25
N LEU A 12 -19.44 -2.26 5.13
CA LEU A 12 -18.92 -2.75 3.86
C LEU A 12 -19.62 -4.07 3.55
N PRO A 13 -19.98 -4.33 2.28
CA PRO A 13 -20.71 -5.54 1.92
C PRO A 13 -19.89 -6.82 2.16
N PHE A 14 -18.58 -6.69 2.40
CA PHE A 14 -17.62 -7.78 2.56
C PHE A 14 -16.89 -7.81 3.91
N GLU A 15 -17.30 -6.98 4.88
CA GLU A 15 -16.59 -6.85 6.17
C GLU A 15 -16.49 -8.19 6.91
N ASN A 16 -17.59 -8.93 6.98
CA ASN A 16 -17.65 -10.20 7.70
C ASN A 16 -16.79 -11.27 7.02
N GLU A 17 -16.90 -11.36 5.70
CA GLU A 17 -16.16 -12.32 4.87
C GLU A 17 -14.66 -12.03 4.91
N LEU A 18 -14.28 -10.74 4.93
CA LEU A 18 -12.90 -10.33 5.10
C LEU A 18 -12.36 -10.73 6.47
N LEU A 19 -13.09 -10.47 7.55
CA LEU A 19 -12.66 -10.86 8.89
C LEU A 19 -12.52 -12.39 9.00
N HIS A 20 -13.49 -13.13 8.46
CA HIS A 20 -13.43 -14.58 8.39
C HIS A 20 -12.19 -15.07 7.61
N PHE A 21 -11.85 -14.43 6.48
CA PHE A 21 -10.62 -14.71 5.74
C PHE A 21 -9.37 -14.47 6.59
N LEU A 22 -9.32 -13.34 7.31
CA LEU A 22 -8.16 -12.96 8.11
C LEU A 22 -7.95 -13.88 9.33
N GLU A 23 -8.97 -14.65 9.73
CA GLU A 23 -8.88 -15.68 10.78
C GLU A 23 -8.57 -17.06 10.21
N SER A 24 -9.32 -17.50 9.19
CA SER A 24 -9.30 -18.87 8.66
C SER A 24 -8.36 -19.11 7.48
N ARG A 25 -7.91 -18.04 6.81
CA ARG A 25 -7.21 -18.08 5.50
C ARG A 25 -7.97 -18.77 4.37
N ASN A 26 -9.29 -18.86 4.43
CA ASN A 26 -10.06 -19.52 3.38
C ASN A 26 -9.90 -18.80 2.02
N SER A 27 -9.51 -19.51 0.96
CA SER A 27 -9.29 -18.96 -0.39
C SER A 27 -10.54 -18.45 -1.11
N ASP A 28 -11.76 -18.78 -0.67
CA ASP A 28 -13.01 -18.44 -1.37
C ASP A 28 -13.16 -16.93 -1.62
N LEU A 29 -12.75 -16.11 -0.65
CA LEU A 29 -12.79 -14.65 -0.76
C LEU A 29 -11.87 -14.12 -1.86
N LEU A 30 -10.74 -14.78 -2.13
CA LEU A 30 -9.77 -14.33 -3.14
C LEU A 30 -10.41 -14.27 -4.53
N VAL A 31 -11.30 -15.22 -4.82
CA VAL A 31 -11.98 -15.29 -6.12
C VAL A 31 -13.00 -14.16 -6.27
N VAL A 32 -13.76 -13.85 -5.21
CA VAL A 32 -14.90 -12.93 -5.29
C VAL A 32 -14.51 -11.47 -5.05
N LEU A 33 -13.52 -11.22 -4.19
CA LEU A 33 -13.15 -9.88 -3.75
C LEU A 33 -12.75 -8.93 -4.90
N PRO A 34 -11.96 -9.34 -5.92
CA PRO A 34 -11.65 -8.46 -7.06
C PRO A 34 -12.91 -7.94 -7.77
N TYR A 35 -13.96 -8.76 -7.88
CA TYR A 35 -15.23 -8.36 -8.49
C TYR A 35 -15.98 -7.35 -7.63
N TRP A 36 -16.02 -7.56 -6.31
CA TRP A 36 -16.66 -6.62 -5.38
C TRP A 36 -15.97 -5.24 -5.37
N LEU A 37 -14.64 -5.23 -5.51
CA LEU A 37 -13.85 -4.00 -5.60
C LEU A 37 -13.97 -3.31 -6.96
N THR A 38 -14.40 -4.02 -8.00
CA THR A 38 -14.70 -3.48 -9.33
C THR A 38 -16.17 -3.06 -9.38
N SER A 39 -16.51 -2.00 -8.63
CA SER A 39 -17.83 -1.38 -8.71
C SER A 39 -17.77 -0.23 -9.70
N SER A 40 -18.58 -0.27 -10.77
CA SER A 40 -18.73 0.86 -11.68
C SER A 40 -19.32 2.03 -10.90
N SER A 41 -18.51 3.03 -10.59
CA SER A 41 -18.98 4.24 -9.92
C SER A 41 -19.80 5.08 -10.91
N LYS A 42 -20.66 5.97 -10.37
CA LYS A 42 -21.43 6.93 -11.19
C LYS A 42 -20.54 7.89 -11.98
N ASP A 43 -19.29 8.05 -11.56
CA ASP A 43 -18.29 8.94 -12.18
C ASP A 43 -17.54 8.26 -13.35
N GLY A 44 -17.94 7.04 -13.74
CA GLY A 44 -17.29 6.28 -14.81
C GLY A 44 -15.98 5.60 -14.40
N SER A 45 -15.53 5.75 -13.15
CA SER A 45 -14.37 5.03 -12.64
C SER A 45 -14.72 3.56 -12.38
N ARG A 46 -13.82 2.65 -12.78
CA ARG A 46 -14.03 1.20 -12.59
C ARG A 46 -13.79 0.75 -11.15
N PHE A 47 -13.06 1.57 -10.39
CA PHE A 47 -12.70 1.32 -9.01
C PHE A 47 -13.19 2.47 -8.12
N SER A 48 -13.77 2.12 -6.98
CA SER A 48 -14.21 3.07 -5.96
C SER A 48 -13.11 3.29 -4.93
N ARG A 49 -12.54 4.50 -4.87
CA ARG A 49 -11.48 4.83 -3.91
C ARG A 49 -11.91 4.57 -2.46
N ALA A 50 -13.13 4.94 -2.11
CA ALA A 50 -13.67 4.74 -0.76
C ALA A 50 -13.67 3.27 -0.34
N THR A 51 -13.89 2.35 -1.28
CA THR A 51 -13.91 0.91 -0.99
C THR A 51 -12.50 0.39 -0.71
N PHE A 52 -11.50 0.83 -1.48
CA PHE A 52 -10.09 0.49 -1.23
C PHE A 52 -9.59 1.09 0.07
N ASP A 53 -9.89 2.36 0.36
CA ASP A 53 -9.50 3.02 1.60
C ASP A 53 -10.09 2.29 2.81
N SER A 54 -11.36 1.90 2.73
CA SER A 54 -12.03 1.18 3.82
C SER A 54 -11.50 -0.25 3.99
N LEU A 55 -11.21 -0.96 2.89
CA LEU A 55 -10.57 -2.28 2.92
C LEU A 55 -9.21 -2.22 3.61
N ILE A 56 -8.35 -1.29 3.17
CA ILE A 56 -7.01 -1.13 3.72
C ILE A 56 -7.11 -0.74 5.20
N LEU A 57 -7.95 0.24 5.56
CA LEU A 57 -8.15 0.64 6.95
C LEU A 57 -8.60 -0.52 7.85
N LEU A 58 -9.54 -1.36 7.38
CA LEU A 58 -10.04 -2.51 8.13
C LEU A 58 -8.95 -3.56 8.35
N ILE A 59 -8.18 -3.89 7.31
CA ILE A 59 -7.00 -4.76 7.42
C ILE A 59 -6.01 -4.19 8.44
N GLY A 60 -5.70 -2.90 8.34
CA GLY A 60 -4.77 -2.22 9.23
C GLY A 60 -5.23 -2.29 10.69
N LYS A 61 -6.52 -2.05 10.95
CA LYS A 61 -7.12 -2.14 12.28
C LYS A 61 -7.02 -3.55 12.85
N TYR A 62 -7.40 -4.56 12.06
CA TYR A 62 -7.34 -5.96 12.47
C TYR A 62 -5.90 -6.40 12.78
N VAL A 63 -4.97 -6.14 11.86
CA VAL A 63 -3.56 -6.55 12.01
C VAL A 63 -2.90 -5.83 13.17
N SER A 64 -3.17 -4.52 13.34
CA SER A 64 -2.63 -3.75 14.47
C SER A 64 -3.10 -4.33 15.81
N GLU A 65 -4.36 -4.75 15.91
CA GLU A 65 -4.90 -5.37 17.11
C GLU A 65 -4.26 -6.74 17.37
N GLN A 66 -4.07 -7.56 16.34
CA GLN A 66 -3.37 -8.83 16.48
C GLN A 66 -1.91 -8.66 16.93
N LEU A 67 -1.20 -7.68 16.37
CA LEU A 67 0.18 -7.36 16.75
C LEU A 67 0.26 -6.87 18.20
N ARG A 68 -0.70 -6.04 18.62
CA ARG A 68 -0.83 -5.55 19.99
C ARG A 68 -1.02 -6.69 20.99
N VAL A 69 -1.94 -7.61 20.71
CA VAL A 69 -2.20 -8.79 21.58
C VAL A 69 -0.98 -9.71 21.66
N ARG A 70 -0.25 -9.88 20.55
CA ARG A 70 0.96 -10.71 20.51
C ARG A 70 2.22 -10.02 21.06
N GLY A 71 2.15 -8.71 21.37
CA GLY A 71 3.31 -7.91 21.77
C GLY A 71 4.40 -7.83 20.69
N GLN A 72 4.04 -7.98 19.41
CA GLN A 72 4.98 -8.03 18.28
C GLN A 72 4.97 -6.73 17.48
N ARG A 73 6.11 -6.42 16.87
CA ARG A 73 6.20 -5.36 15.86
C ARG A 73 6.01 -5.91 14.45
N PRO A 74 5.50 -5.10 13.51
CA PRO A 74 5.32 -5.49 12.12
C PRO A 74 6.70 -5.54 11.45
N THR A 75 7.39 -6.67 11.56
CA THR A 75 8.62 -6.95 10.81
C THR A 75 8.31 -7.78 9.57
N ALA A 76 9.21 -7.79 8.57
CA ALA A 76 9.04 -8.60 7.36
C ALA A 76 8.77 -10.09 7.66
N GLY A 77 9.45 -10.66 8.67
CA GLY A 77 9.26 -12.05 9.09
C GLY A 77 7.91 -12.34 9.76
N VAL A 78 7.30 -11.35 10.41
CA VAL A 78 5.96 -11.48 10.99
C VAL A 78 4.89 -11.29 9.93
N ILE A 79 5.01 -10.22 9.12
CA ILE A 79 4.05 -9.87 8.08
C ILE A 79 3.96 -10.96 7.01
N SER A 80 5.09 -11.53 6.60
CA SER A 80 5.14 -12.62 5.60
C SER A 80 4.33 -13.86 5.98
N LYS A 81 4.04 -14.04 7.28
CA LYS A 81 3.24 -15.15 7.78
C LYS A 81 1.78 -14.79 7.96
N MET A 82 1.35 -13.55 7.75
CA MET A 82 -0.02 -13.12 8.02
C MET A 82 -0.92 -13.23 6.76
N PRO A 83 -2.18 -13.65 6.91
CA PRO A 83 -3.07 -13.90 5.77
C PRO A 83 -3.41 -12.65 4.96
N PHE A 84 -3.43 -11.47 5.58
CA PHE A 84 -3.72 -10.23 4.87
C PHE A 84 -2.73 -9.98 3.73
N LEU A 85 -1.49 -10.46 3.84
CA LEU A 85 -0.49 -10.26 2.81
C LEU A 85 -0.81 -11.07 1.56
N ASP A 86 -1.25 -12.32 1.74
CA ASP A 86 -1.68 -13.20 0.65
C ASP A 86 -2.84 -12.56 -0.13
N LEU A 87 -3.79 -11.97 0.61
CA LEU A 87 -4.90 -11.22 0.03
C LEU A 87 -4.42 -10.05 -0.82
N LEU A 88 -3.56 -9.18 -0.26
CA LEU A 88 -3.09 -8.00 -0.97
C LEU A 88 -2.23 -8.35 -2.18
N VAL A 89 -1.38 -9.37 -2.07
CA VAL A 89 -0.58 -9.90 -3.19
C VAL A 89 -1.51 -10.43 -4.28
N HIS A 90 -2.56 -11.17 -3.92
CA HIS A 90 -3.56 -11.65 -4.88
C HIS A 90 -4.24 -10.48 -5.61
N LEU A 91 -4.67 -9.44 -4.88
CA LEU A 91 -5.28 -8.24 -5.46
C LEU A 91 -4.35 -7.51 -6.42
N VAL A 92 -3.07 -7.37 -6.07
CA VAL A 92 -2.06 -6.75 -6.95
C VAL A 92 -1.93 -7.51 -8.27
N HIS A 93 -1.95 -8.85 -8.25
CA HIS A 93 -1.87 -9.66 -9.47
C HIS A 93 -3.17 -9.64 -10.27
N ALA A 94 -4.32 -9.65 -9.60
CA ALA A 94 -5.65 -9.67 -10.23
C ALA A 94 -6.01 -8.33 -10.90
N PHE A 95 -5.58 -7.20 -10.36
CA PHE A 95 -5.97 -5.89 -10.89
C PHE A 95 -5.11 -5.41 -12.08
N CYS A 96 -5.74 -4.60 -12.93
CA CYS A 96 -5.05 -3.77 -13.92
C CYS A 96 -4.33 -2.58 -13.25
N ASN A 97 -3.57 -1.79 -14.02
CA ASN A 97 -2.77 -0.68 -13.48
C ASN A 97 -3.62 0.36 -12.73
N GLU A 98 -4.86 0.64 -13.15
CA GLU A 98 -5.77 1.56 -12.45
C GLU A 98 -6.15 1.05 -11.05
N GLY A 99 -6.48 -0.24 -10.93
CA GLY A 99 -6.81 -0.87 -9.65
C GLY A 99 -5.59 -0.96 -8.73
N ARG A 100 -4.42 -1.34 -9.28
CA ARG A 100 -3.14 -1.34 -8.55
C ARG A 100 -2.78 0.05 -8.02
N TYR A 101 -2.96 1.08 -8.85
CA TYR A 101 -2.73 2.46 -8.46
C TYR A 101 -3.62 2.85 -7.29
N THR A 102 -4.93 2.58 -7.38
CA THR A 102 -5.89 2.88 -6.29
C THR A 102 -5.55 2.13 -5.00
N LEU A 103 -5.14 0.86 -5.12
CA LEU A 103 -4.73 0.03 -3.99
C LEU A 103 -3.46 0.55 -3.30
N PHE A 104 -2.41 0.84 -4.06
CA PHE A 104 -1.17 1.39 -3.50
C PHE A 104 -1.38 2.80 -2.96
N GLN A 105 -2.22 3.60 -3.60
CA GLN A 105 -2.61 4.92 -3.10
C GLN A 105 -3.23 4.82 -1.70
N ALA A 106 -4.16 3.88 -1.49
CA ALA A 106 -4.79 3.63 -0.19
C ALA A 106 -3.78 3.17 0.87
N MET A 107 -2.79 2.35 0.52
CA MET A 107 -1.70 1.97 1.44
C MET A 107 -0.78 3.14 1.77
N VAL A 108 -0.39 3.91 0.76
CA VAL A 108 0.52 5.06 0.90
C VAL A 108 -0.13 6.19 1.73
N ASP A 109 -1.47 6.32 1.70
CA ASP A 109 -2.21 7.24 2.56
C ASP A 109 -1.98 7.00 4.07
N HIS A 110 -1.58 5.78 4.46
CA HIS A 110 -1.24 5.47 5.85
C HIS A 110 0.22 5.77 6.22
N LEU A 111 1.09 6.11 5.26
CA LEU A 111 2.49 6.45 5.50
C LEU A 111 2.66 7.89 6.01
N ARG A 112 2.24 8.14 7.25
CA ARG A 112 2.14 9.49 7.83
C ARG A 112 3.30 9.82 8.77
N TYR A 113 3.13 9.53 10.04
CA TYR A 113 4.11 9.74 11.11
C TYR A 113 4.51 8.38 11.72
N PRO A 114 5.52 8.31 12.60
CA PRO A 114 5.89 7.05 13.26
C PRO A 114 4.70 6.46 14.03
N CYS A 115 4.11 5.39 13.47
CA CYS A 115 3.04 4.62 14.10
C CYS A 115 3.02 3.19 13.54
N ILE A 116 2.31 2.29 14.24
CA ILE A 116 2.23 0.86 13.89
C ILE A 116 1.72 0.63 12.47
N LEU A 117 0.75 1.44 12.02
CA LEU A 117 0.19 1.35 10.67
C LEU A 117 1.20 1.80 9.60
N THR A 118 1.93 2.88 9.86
CA THR A 118 3.01 3.33 8.96
C THR A 118 4.05 2.23 8.78
N GLU A 119 4.48 1.59 9.87
CA GLU A 119 5.46 0.50 9.81
C GLU A 119 4.89 -0.73 9.09
N LEU A 120 3.64 -1.11 9.39
CA LEU A 120 2.93 -2.20 8.73
C LEU A 120 2.88 -2.03 7.21
N TYR A 121 2.40 -0.89 6.72
CA TYR A 121 2.28 -0.66 5.28
C TYR A 121 3.64 -0.43 4.63
N SER A 122 4.62 0.16 5.31
CA SER A 122 5.99 0.26 4.78
C SER A 122 6.56 -1.13 4.50
N GLN A 123 6.47 -2.04 5.47
CA GLN A 123 6.96 -3.41 5.32
C GLN A 123 6.15 -4.22 4.30
N THR A 124 4.85 -3.98 4.20
CA THR A 124 3.99 -4.60 3.17
C THR A 124 4.42 -4.17 1.76
N LEU A 125 4.68 -2.87 1.57
CA LEU A 125 5.16 -2.33 0.29
C LEU A 125 6.54 -2.87 -0.07
N PHE A 126 7.48 -2.93 0.89
CA PHE A 126 8.79 -3.56 0.68
C PHE A 126 8.68 -5.02 0.27
N TYR A 127 7.83 -5.79 0.95
CA TYR A 127 7.60 -7.19 0.63
C TYR A 127 7.08 -7.37 -0.81
N MET A 128 6.09 -6.57 -1.21
CA MET A 128 5.54 -6.63 -2.56
C MET A 128 6.57 -6.21 -3.61
N PHE A 129 7.33 -5.15 -3.35
CA PHE A 129 8.35 -4.66 -4.26
C PHE A 129 9.46 -5.71 -4.49
N GLY A 130 9.98 -6.31 -3.42
CA GLY A 130 11.06 -7.29 -3.51
C GLY A 130 10.66 -8.66 -4.07
N ARG A 131 9.36 -9.02 -4.05
CA ARG A 131 8.90 -10.33 -4.56
C ARG A 131 8.27 -10.27 -5.95
N THR A 132 7.99 -9.08 -6.47
CA THR A 132 7.31 -8.97 -7.75
C THR A 132 8.31 -8.96 -8.90
N ASN A 133 8.27 -10.00 -9.73
CA ASN A 133 9.06 -10.06 -10.97
C ASN A 133 8.45 -9.21 -12.11
N ASN A 134 7.26 -8.64 -11.89
CA ASN A 134 6.58 -7.80 -12.86
C ASN A 134 6.97 -6.33 -12.70
N GLY A 135 7.84 -5.84 -13.58
CA GLY A 135 8.29 -4.44 -13.59
C GLY A 135 7.16 -3.42 -13.58
N ASN A 136 6.00 -3.74 -14.16
CA ASN A 136 4.84 -2.84 -14.18
C ASN A 136 4.26 -2.60 -12.78
N VAL A 137 4.27 -3.59 -11.89
CA VAL A 137 3.77 -3.41 -10.51
C VAL A 137 4.70 -2.50 -9.73
N CYS A 138 6.02 -2.73 -9.85
CA CYS A 138 7.03 -1.89 -9.22
C CYS A 138 6.98 -0.45 -9.75
N GLU A 139 6.75 -0.27 -11.05
CA GLU A 139 6.56 1.04 -11.67
C GLU A 139 5.33 1.77 -11.10
N VAL A 140 4.16 1.11 -11.04
CA VAL A 140 2.95 1.72 -10.49
C VAL A 140 3.15 2.09 -9.01
N MET A 141 3.79 1.23 -8.23
CA MET A 141 4.09 1.51 -6.82
C MET A 141 5.04 2.71 -6.66
N ALA A 142 6.10 2.76 -7.45
CA ALA A 142 7.05 3.88 -7.47
C ALA A 142 6.35 5.18 -7.91
N ARG A 143 5.50 5.12 -8.94
CA ARG A 143 4.72 6.25 -9.44
C ARG A 143 3.84 6.86 -8.36
N VAL A 144 3.09 6.05 -7.61
CA VAL A 144 2.23 6.52 -6.50
C VAL A 144 3.04 7.31 -5.46
N MET A 145 4.24 6.84 -5.11
CA MET A 145 5.10 7.55 -4.15
C MET A 145 5.70 8.82 -4.75
N VAL A 146 6.22 8.75 -5.98
CA VAL A 146 6.88 9.88 -6.68
C VAL A 146 5.89 11.03 -6.92
N GLU A 147 4.65 10.75 -7.31
CA GLU A 147 3.62 11.77 -7.52
C GLU A 147 3.36 12.61 -6.25
N ARG A 148 3.53 12.03 -5.06
CA ARG A 148 3.39 12.73 -3.77
C ARG A 148 4.68 13.39 -3.28
N LEU A 149 5.82 13.01 -3.84
CA LEU A 149 7.14 13.55 -3.48
C LEU A 149 7.60 14.66 -4.42
N VAL A 150 7.09 14.71 -5.65
CA VAL A 150 7.42 15.75 -6.63
C VAL A 150 6.80 17.11 -6.29
N ILE A 151 5.66 17.11 -5.60
CA ILE A 151 4.93 18.33 -5.21
C ILE A 151 5.72 19.18 -4.19
N PHE A 152 5.21 20.36 -3.86
CA PHE A 152 5.82 21.17 -2.81
C PHE A 152 5.59 20.57 -1.42
N ALA A 153 6.62 20.62 -0.56
CA ALA A 153 6.54 20.23 0.85
C ALA A 153 5.41 20.98 1.59
N PRO A 154 4.84 20.43 2.68
CA PRO A 154 5.32 19.31 3.49
C PRO A 154 5.01 17.91 2.93
N HIS A 155 5.97 16.99 3.06
CA HIS A 155 5.77 15.57 2.76
C HIS A 155 5.57 14.79 4.07
N SER A 156 4.82 13.68 4.01
CA SER A 156 4.67 12.82 5.19
C SER A 156 5.96 12.08 5.50
N TRP A 157 6.34 12.05 6.78
CA TRP A 157 7.58 11.42 7.25
C TRP A 157 7.67 9.95 6.83
N GLY A 158 6.59 9.19 7.00
CA GLY A 158 6.53 7.78 6.65
C GLY A 158 6.83 7.55 5.18
N LEU A 159 6.18 8.31 4.29
CA LEU A 159 6.40 8.20 2.84
C LEU A 159 7.87 8.44 2.46
N VAL A 160 8.48 9.49 3.03
CA VAL A 160 9.88 9.82 2.75
C VAL A 160 10.80 8.70 3.23
N CYS A 161 10.60 8.19 4.44
CA CYS A 161 11.40 7.10 4.99
C CYS A 161 11.24 5.81 4.18
N THR A 162 10.02 5.43 3.84
CA THR A 162 9.74 4.24 3.02
C THR A 162 10.41 4.34 1.66
N PHE A 163 10.21 5.46 0.96
CA PHE A 163 10.80 5.66 -0.38
C PHE A 163 12.33 5.71 -0.35
N ASN A 164 12.91 6.38 0.65
CA ASN A 164 14.36 6.40 0.85
C ASN A 164 14.92 4.99 1.06
N GLN A 165 14.26 4.17 1.87
CA GLN A 165 14.68 2.78 2.08
C GLN A 165 14.60 1.97 0.79
N MET A 166 13.55 2.14 -0.03
CA MET A 166 13.43 1.44 -1.32
C MET A 166 14.57 1.79 -2.29
N ILE A 167 15.01 3.05 -2.30
CA ILE A 167 16.09 3.50 -3.19
C ILE A 167 17.47 3.05 -2.70
N ARG A 168 17.68 3.05 -1.37
CA ARG A 168 19.00 2.79 -0.77
C ARG A 168 19.27 1.30 -0.56
N ASP A 169 18.25 0.48 -0.36
CA ASP A 169 18.43 -0.95 -0.12
C ASP A 169 18.85 -1.67 -1.42
N PRO A 170 20.06 -2.26 -1.47
CA PRO A 170 20.56 -2.92 -2.67
C PRO A 170 19.71 -4.12 -3.11
N SER A 171 18.94 -4.72 -2.19
CA SER A 171 18.10 -5.88 -2.51
C SER A 171 16.97 -5.56 -3.51
N PHE A 172 16.58 -4.29 -3.61
CA PHE A 172 15.57 -3.83 -4.55
C PHE A 172 16.14 -3.41 -5.90
N ASP A 173 17.46 -3.16 -5.98
CA ASP A 173 18.18 -2.71 -7.17
C ASP A 173 17.40 -1.65 -7.98
N PHE A 174 16.84 -0.67 -7.26
CA PHE A 174 15.82 0.26 -7.79
C PHE A 174 16.25 0.98 -9.06
N TRP A 175 17.52 1.39 -9.14
CA TRP A 175 18.06 2.13 -10.28
C TRP A 175 18.23 1.29 -11.54
N SER A 176 18.37 -0.03 -11.40
CA SER A 176 18.55 -0.96 -12.51
C SER A 176 17.20 -1.39 -13.12
N LEU A 177 16.08 -1.14 -12.44
CA LEU A 177 14.74 -1.42 -12.95
C LEU A 177 14.52 -0.74 -14.30
N GLN A 178 13.93 -1.47 -15.25
CA GLN A 178 13.85 -1.03 -16.65
C GLN A 178 13.20 0.34 -16.83
N PHE A 179 12.15 0.65 -16.05
CA PHE A 179 11.45 1.94 -16.14
C PHE A 179 12.29 3.11 -15.62
N VAL A 180 13.24 2.86 -14.71
CA VAL A 180 14.17 3.88 -14.18
C VAL A 180 15.39 3.99 -15.08
N SER A 181 16.02 2.87 -15.44
CA SER A 181 17.27 2.86 -16.21
C SER A 181 17.09 3.39 -17.63
N LYS A 182 15.96 3.11 -18.28
CA LYS A 182 15.66 3.55 -19.66
C LYS A 182 15.08 4.97 -19.76
N ASN A 183 14.76 5.62 -18.64
CA ASN A 183 14.14 6.95 -18.64
C ASN A 183 15.02 8.00 -17.94
N PRO A 184 15.85 8.76 -18.69
CA PRO A 184 16.75 9.75 -18.10
C PRO A 184 16.00 10.91 -17.43
N GLU A 185 14.81 11.28 -17.90
CA GLU A 185 14.01 12.34 -17.29
C GLU A 185 13.48 11.91 -15.92
N LEU A 186 13.01 10.66 -15.80
CA LEU A 186 12.62 10.10 -14.51
C LEU A 186 13.80 10.10 -13.53
N GLN A 187 15.00 9.74 -13.97
CA GLN A 187 16.19 9.78 -13.11
C GLN A 187 16.50 11.20 -12.63
N LYS A 188 16.36 12.23 -13.48
CA LYS A 188 16.54 13.63 -13.08
C LYS A 188 15.53 14.02 -12.00
N ILE A 189 14.25 13.69 -12.19
CA ILE A 189 13.17 13.97 -11.21
C ILE A 189 13.49 13.28 -9.88
N LEU A 190 13.87 12.01 -9.91
CA LEU A 190 14.23 11.24 -8.71
C LEU A 190 15.42 11.86 -7.98
N ARG A 191 16.46 12.28 -8.70
CA ARG A 191 17.62 12.95 -8.09
C ARG A 191 17.24 14.26 -7.42
N VAL A 192 16.34 15.04 -8.02
CA VAL A 192 15.81 16.28 -7.42
C VAL A 192 15.02 15.97 -6.15
N ILE A 193 14.14 14.97 -6.18
CA ILE A 193 13.38 14.53 -5.01
C ILE A 193 14.32 14.08 -3.90
N ILE A 194 15.32 13.26 -4.21
CA ILE A 194 16.30 12.78 -3.23
C ILE A 194 17.02 13.97 -2.61
N HIS A 195 17.61 14.86 -3.42
CA HIS A 195 18.34 16.01 -2.90
C HIS A 195 17.49 16.93 -2.01
N ARG A 196 16.23 17.13 -2.37
CA ARG A 196 15.32 18.05 -1.67
C ARG A 196 14.71 17.45 -0.41
N VAL A 197 14.28 16.20 -0.48
CA VAL A 197 13.39 15.58 0.52
C VAL A 197 14.16 14.59 1.39
N ILE A 198 15.08 13.84 0.77
CA ILE A 198 15.90 12.82 1.42
C ILE A 198 17.27 13.46 1.72
N LYS A 199 17.36 14.14 2.87
CA LYS A 199 18.64 14.67 3.33
C LYS A 199 19.70 13.54 3.33
N PRO A 200 20.93 13.81 2.86
CA PRO A 200 21.99 12.79 2.75
C PRO A 200 22.22 12.06 4.08
#